data_AF-A0A1Y2C2C9-F1
#
_entry.id   AF-A0A1Y2C2C9-F1
#
_cell.length_a   1.000
_cell.length_b   1.000
_cell.length_c   1.000
_cell.angle_alpha   90.00
_cell.angle_beta   90.00
_cell.angle_gamma   90.00
#
_symmetry.space_group_name_H-M   'P 1'
#
loop_
_entity.id
_entity.type
_entity.pdbx_description
1 polymer ?
#
loop_
_entity_poly.entity_id
_entity_poly.type
_entity_poly.pdbx_seq_one_letter_code
_entity_poly.pdbx_strand_id
1 'polypeptide(L)'
;MGKFQRPKKMPAGLYRVSLNTANSIPEAFELLRHQVEDDPDSNGHAALKQGTILYSNLFGNATLPEKLQLLELMIKAAKLGESAETPRPPELCDALQDFILTTSVDHPLVRAVGLYLAAEVTRKEDFLYGVKAALEECTAGDAAAGLDEYSEGVLKKFGCEVDTALFWCDEGARKASDLWERGQIKQLRNFSMSRIRTLPPGLNYYLEYYLGMYMRTFHIDFEEGCPTTVQDEEFIVEFARDSRHHMFHRAIAGFCAWKISILLNSPVPKRLATALERFKSIPREELQSTIWGYMDVIETLDSAIYGKTVGWVVLIESAAKSPSIQENWSGHSCAGCSTHSIHSTEGSFKKCSKCQGRYYCSSSCQLKDWKAGHKYSCMS
;
A
#
# COMPACT_ATOMS: atom_id res chain seq x y z
N MET A 1 46.53 27.39 3.10
CA MET A 1 45.48 26.46 2.60
C MET A 1 46.09 25.08 2.45
N GLY A 2 45.86 24.18 3.42
CA GLY A 2 46.30 22.80 3.36
C GLY A 2 45.43 21.99 2.40
N LYS A 3 46.03 21.21 1.50
CA LYS A 3 45.30 20.35 0.56
C LYS A 3 44.62 19.23 1.35
N PHE A 4 43.29 19.23 1.37
CA PHE A 4 42.49 18.13 1.92
C PHE A 4 42.68 16.90 1.03
N GLN A 5 43.37 15.87 1.53
CA GLN A 5 43.49 14.60 0.81
C GLN A 5 42.17 13.84 0.94
N ARG A 6 41.57 13.45 -0.20
CA ARG A 6 40.43 12.53 -0.18
C ARG A 6 40.83 11.23 0.52
N PRO A 7 40.05 10.72 1.48
CA PRO A 7 40.35 9.46 2.14
C PRO A 7 40.39 8.31 1.10
N LYS A 8 41.34 7.38 1.27
CA LYS A 8 41.42 6.16 0.46
C LYS A 8 40.15 5.34 0.70
N LYS A 9 39.54 4.80 -0.38
CA LYS A 9 38.39 3.87 -0.31
C LYS A 9 38.64 2.82 0.78
N MET A 10 37.82 2.83 1.83
CA MET A 10 37.88 1.82 2.88
C MET A 10 37.14 0.54 2.43
N PRO A 11 37.54 -0.65 2.93
CA PRO A 11 36.84 -1.90 2.65
C PRO A 11 35.39 -1.86 3.19
N ALA A 12 34.43 -2.38 2.41
CA ALA A 12 33.00 -2.41 2.74
C ALA A 12 32.64 -2.99 4.14
N GLY A 13 33.52 -3.82 4.72
CA GLY A 13 33.32 -4.40 6.06
C GLY A 13 33.63 -3.50 7.26
N LEU A 14 34.26 -2.33 7.07
CA LEU A 14 34.67 -1.44 8.16
C LEU A 14 33.68 -0.31 8.47
N TYR A 15 32.61 -0.14 7.69
CA TYR A 15 31.61 0.93 7.90
C TYR A 15 30.61 0.66 9.03
N ARG A 16 30.78 -0.43 9.80
CA ARG A 16 30.12 -0.59 11.12
C ARG A 16 30.84 0.23 12.21
N VAL A 17 31.33 1.42 11.88
CA VAL A 17 31.72 2.40 12.89
C VAL A 17 30.42 2.85 13.56
N SER A 18 30.32 2.62 14.87
CA SER A 18 29.14 3.05 15.63
C SER A 18 29.05 4.57 15.57
N LEU A 19 27.95 5.14 15.10
CA LEU A 19 27.72 6.59 15.17
C LEU A 19 27.79 7.15 16.60
N ASN A 20 27.76 6.28 17.62
CA ASN A 20 28.06 6.66 19.00
C ASN A 20 29.50 7.17 19.19
N THR A 21 30.38 7.03 18.19
CA THR A 21 31.75 7.55 18.20
C THR A 21 31.96 8.79 17.34
N ALA A 22 30.93 9.26 16.60
CA ALA A 22 31.06 10.50 15.85
C ALA A 22 31.17 11.67 16.83
N ASN A 23 32.28 12.39 16.77
CA ASN A 23 32.56 13.46 17.73
C ASN A 23 31.99 14.81 17.27
N SER A 24 31.42 14.87 16.07
CA SER A 24 30.91 16.10 15.47
C SER A 24 29.80 15.85 14.46
N ILE A 25 28.97 16.87 14.24
CA ILE A 25 27.92 16.88 13.20
C ILE A 25 28.50 16.57 11.82
N PRO A 26 29.56 17.24 11.33
CA PRO A 26 30.10 16.96 10.00
C PRO A 26 30.55 15.50 9.80
N GLU A 27 31.17 14.90 10.82
CA GLU A 27 31.62 13.50 10.77
C GLU A 27 30.45 12.52 10.63
N ALA A 28 29.39 12.74 11.41
CA ALA A 28 28.17 11.95 11.33
C ALA A 28 27.48 12.06 9.96
N PHE A 29 27.48 13.26 9.36
CA PHE A 29 26.92 13.50 8.03
C PHE A 29 27.70 12.78 6.94
N GLU A 30 29.04 12.82 6.98
CA GLU A 30 29.86 12.11 6.00
C GLU A 30 29.64 10.60 6.07
N LEU A 31 29.50 10.04 7.29
CA LEU A 31 29.22 8.62 7.47
C LEU A 31 27.86 8.22 6.89
N LEU A 32 26.81 9.00 7.17
CA LEU A 32 25.48 8.75 6.61
C LEU A 32 25.48 8.92 5.09
N ARG A 33 26.12 9.97 4.58
CA ARG A 33 26.24 10.22 3.13
C ARG A 33 26.95 9.08 2.43
N HIS A 34 28.07 8.60 2.96
CA HIS A 34 28.79 7.47 2.38
C HIS A 34 27.91 6.19 2.37
N GLN A 35 27.12 5.94 3.41
CA GLN A 35 26.20 4.80 3.40
C GLN A 35 25.12 4.95 2.32
N VAL A 36 24.56 6.15 2.15
CA VAL A 36 23.47 6.40 1.21
C VAL A 36 23.95 6.49 -0.25
N GLU A 37 25.10 7.11 -0.50
CA GLU A 37 25.56 7.47 -1.84
C GLU A 37 26.61 6.50 -2.41
N ASP A 38 27.51 5.98 -1.58
CA ASP A 38 28.62 5.14 -2.05
C ASP A 38 28.34 3.63 -1.95
N ASP A 39 27.30 3.23 -1.19
CA ASP A 39 26.88 1.83 -1.02
C ASP A 39 25.35 1.69 -1.15
N PRO A 40 24.80 1.77 -2.39
CA PRO A 40 23.36 1.69 -2.62
C PRO A 40 22.77 0.30 -2.31
N ASP A 41 23.61 -0.73 -2.22
CA ASP A 41 23.22 -2.07 -1.74
C ASP A 41 23.13 -2.12 -0.20
N SER A 42 23.61 -1.08 0.48
CA SER A 42 23.46 -0.95 1.93
C SER A 42 21.98 -0.85 2.29
N ASN A 43 21.64 -1.46 3.43
CA ASN A 43 20.27 -1.51 3.91
C ASN A 43 19.78 -0.07 4.21
N GLY A 44 18.98 0.51 3.32
CA GLY A 44 18.41 1.86 3.48
C GLY A 44 17.71 2.07 4.82
N HIS A 45 17.14 1.01 5.41
CA HIS A 45 16.59 1.06 6.77
C HIS A 45 17.63 1.34 7.85
N ALA A 46 18.86 0.82 7.70
CA ALA A 46 19.96 1.07 8.63
C ALA A 46 20.41 2.53 8.55
N ALA A 47 20.58 3.07 7.34
CA ALA A 47 20.90 4.47 7.12
C ALA A 47 19.79 5.40 7.67
N LEU A 48 18.52 5.04 7.44
CA LEU A 48 17.40 5.82 7.94
C LEU A 48 17.32 5.81 9.48
N LYS A 49 17.49 4.63 10.12
CA LYS A 49 17.58 4.51 11.58
C LYS A 49 18.73 5.33 12.17
N GLN A 50 19.88 5.32 11.50
CA GLN A 50 21.04 6.12 11.87
C GLN A 50 20.76 7.62 11.76
N GLY A 51 20.13 8.06 10.67
CA GLY A 51 19.67 9.44 10.50
C GLY A 51 18.76 9.91 11.63
N THR A 52 17.81 9.06 12.07
CA THR A 52 16.92 9.39 13.19
C THR A 52 17.68 9.59 14.51
N ILE A 53 18.68 8.76 14.81
CA ILE A 53 19.52 8.92 16.00
C ILE A 53 20.32 10.22 15.94
N LEU A 54 20.93 10.53 14.78
CA LEU A 54 21.70 11.76 14.58
C LEU A 54 20.83 12.99 14.77
N TYR A 55 19.61 12.94 14.24
CA TYR A 55 18.63 13.98 14.46
C TYR A 55 18.36 14.17 15.96
N SER A 56 17.91 13.13 16.68
CA SER A 56 17.58 13.27 18.12
C SER A 56 18.72 13.84 18.97
N ASN A 57 19.97 13.52 18.65
CA ASN A 57 21.13 13.91 19.45
C ASN A 57 21.72 15.28 19.09
N LEU A 58 21.66 15.67 17.81
CA LEU A 58 22.45 16.80 17.31
C LEU A 58 21.59 17.94 16.78
N PHE A 59 20.29 17.72 16.59
CA PHE A 59 19.44 18.66 15.85
C PHE A 59 19.24 20.00 16.55
N GLY A 60 19.19 20.02 17.89
CA GLY A 60 18.96 21.26 18.65
C GLY A 60 20.01 22.34 18.42
N ASN A 61 21.24 21.95 18.07
CA ASN A 61 22.36 22.87 17.85
C ASN A 61 22.75 23.04 16.37
N ALA A 62 22.11 22.32 15.45
CA ALA A 62 22.43 22.36 14.03
C ALA A 62 21.89 23.64 13.37
N THR A 63 22.64 24.16 12.41
CA THR A 63 22.20 25.26 11.54
C THR A 63 21.10 24.79 10.58
N LEU A 64 20.29 25.70 10.06
CA LEU A 64 19.22 25.37 9.11
C LEU A 64 19.70 24.52 7.91
N PRO A 65 20.81 24.86 7.21
CA PRO A 65 21.34 24.01 6.15
C PRO A 65 21.71 22.60 6.57
N GLU A 66 22.35 22.45 7.72
CA GLU A 66 22.72 21.12 8.24
C GLU A 66 21.46 20.30 8.50
N LYS A 67 20.45 20.91 9.15
CA LYS A 67 19.15 20.29 9.38
C LYS A 67 18.52 19.79 8.07
N LEU A 68 18.52 20.60 7.02
CA LEU A 68 17.94 20.25 5.72
C LEU A 68 18.75 19.16 4.99
N GLN A 69 20.08 19.24 5.00
CA GLN A 69 20.96 18.23 4.41
C GLN A 69 20.74 16.84 5.04
N LEU A 70 20.53 16.78 6.35
CA LEU A 70 20.26 15.52 7.05
C LEU A 70 18.95 14.91 6.55
N LEU A 71 17.91 15.73 6.46
CA LEU A 71 16.60 15.28 6.00
C LEU A 71 16.63 14.84 4.54
N GLU A 72 17.34 15.55 3.65
CA GLU A 72 17.51 15.10 2.27
C GLU A 72 18.22 13.74 2.18
N LEU A 73 19.24 13.51 3.00
CA LEU A 73 19.91 12.20 3.10
C LEU A 73 18.98 11.11 3.62
N MET A 74 18.17 11.42 4.63
CA MET A 74 17.15 10.49 5.15
C MET A 74 16.08 10.17 4.10
N ILE A 75 15.65 11.15 3.29
CA ILE A 75 14.71 10.92 2.19
C ILE A 75 15.34 10.01 1.13
N LYS A 76 16.61 10.24 0.76
CA LYS A 76 17.34 9.34 -0.14
C LYS A 76 17.44 7.92 0.43
N ALA A 77 17.80 7.78 1.72
CA ALA A 77 17.87 6.49 2.41
C ALA A 77 16.51 5.78 2.42
N ALA A 78 15.43 6.52 2.67
CA ALA A 78 14.06 6.02 2.63
C ALA A 78 13.72 5.46 1.23
N LYS A 79 14.10 6.18 0.16
CA LYS A 79 13.90 5.76 -1.24
C LYS A 79 14.73 4.54 -1.63
N LEU A 80 15.97 4.43 -1.14
CA LEU A 80 16.84 3.26 -1.38
C LEU A 80 16.35 2.01 -0.63
N GLY A 81 15.76 2.19 0.56
CA GLY A 81 15.19 1.10 1.35
C GLY A 81 13.93 0.47 0.74
N GLU A 82 13.38 1.03 -0.34
CA GLU A 82 12.18 0.53 -1.01
C GLU A 82 12.45 -0.72 -1.86
N SER A 83 12.87 -1.81 -1.22
CA SER A 83 12.64 -3.13 -1.79
C SER A 83 11.16 -3.49 -1.59
N ALA A 84 10.51 -4.01 -2.64
CA ALA A 84 9.09 -4.36 -2.64
C ALA A 84 8.69 -5.40 -1.56
N GLU A 85 9.66 -6.08 -0.94
CA GLU A 85 9.44 -7.29 -0.14
C GLU A 85 9.63 -7.11 1.36
N THR A 86 10.27 -6.03 1.81
CA THR A 86 10.53 -5.79 3.24
C THR A 86 9.72 -4.62 3.77
N PRO A 87 8.65 -4.84 4.54
CA PRO A 87 7.94 -3.76 5.23
C PRO A 87 8.90 -3.02 6.17
N ARG A 88 8.70 -1.70 6.29
CA ARG A 88 9.54 -0.86 7.16
C ARG A 88 9.28 -1.24 8.63
N PRO A 89 10.31 -1.28 9.49
CA PRO A 89 10.14 -1.60 10.91
C PRO A 89 9.18 -0.60 11.58
N PRO A 90 8.17 -1.06 12.35
CA PRO A 90 7.24 -0.17 13.07
C PRO A 90 7.96 0.86 13.95
N GLU A 91 9.06 0.48 14.58
CA GLU A 91 9.84 1.36 15.46
C GLU A 91 10.40 2.57 14.71
N LEU A 92 10.64 2.43 13.41
CA LEU A 92 11.10 3.53 12.57
C LEU A 92 9.97 4.51 12.26
N CYS A 93 8.76 3.99 12.00
CA CYS A 93 7.58 4.82 11.79
C CYS A 93 7.24 5.60 13.07
N ASP A 94 7.29 4.94 14.23
CA ASP A 94 7.05 5.58 15.53
C ASP A 94 8.09 6.67 15.82
N ALA A 95 9.38 6.37 15.61
CA ALA A 95 10.44 7.35 15.82
C ALA A 95 10.33 8.55 14.85
N LEU A 96 9.84 8.33 13.63
CA LEU A 96 9.56 9.42 12.68
C LEU A 96 8.31 10.22 13.05
N GLN A 97 7.30 9.59 13.64
CA GLN A 97 6.11 10.29 14.10
C GLN A 97 6.43 11.19 15.31
N ASP A 98 7.20 10.68 16.27
CA ASP A 98 7.74 11.48 17.38
C ASP A 98 8.60 12.63 16.85
N PHE A 99 9.45 12.35 15.85
CA PHE A 99 10.23 13.36 15.13
C PHE A 99 9.34 14.48 14.58
N ILE A 100 8.27 14.17 13.83
CA ILE A 100 7.37 15.19 13.24
C ILE A 100 6.79 16.08 14.34
N LEU A 101 6.34 15.47 15.44
CA LEU A 101 5.75 16.20 16.56
C LEU A 101 6.76 17.15 17.20
N THR A 102 8.03 16.74 17.33
CA THR A 102 9.10 17.60 17.86
C THR A 102 9.57 18.69 16.89
N THR A 103 9.52 18.45 15.57
CA THR A 103 9.90 19.44 14.54
C THR A 103 8.93 20.62 14.43
N SER A 104 7.76 20.55 15.08
CA SER A 104 6.74 21.60 15.04
C SER A 104 7.20 22.96 15.60
N VAL A 105 8.33 22.97 16.34
CA VAL A 105 8.92 24.16 16.97
C VAL A 105 10.06 24.78 16.13
N ASP A 106 10.47 24.13 15.04
CA ASP A 106 11.57 24.58 14.17
C ASP A 106 11.12 25.51 13.03
N HIS A 107 12.08 25.94 12.22
CA HIS A 107 11.84 26.68 10.99
C HIS A 107 10.82 25.95 10.09
N PRO A 108 9.83 26.64 9.48
CA PRO A 108 8.79 25.99 8.67
C PRO A 108 9.34 25.10 7.55
N LEU A 109 10.49 25.44 6.97
CA LEU A 109 11.14 24.62 5.92
C LEU A 109 11.66 23.28 6.46
N VAL A 110 12.18 23.24 7.69
CA VAL A 110 12.56 21.97 8.34
C VAL A 110 11.32 21.11 8.53
N ARG A 111 10.24 21.72 9.03
CA ARG A 111 8.96 21.03 9.23
C ARG A 111 8.43 20.48 7.91
N ALA A 112 8.48 21.26 6.83
CA ALA A 112 8.07 20.83 5.49
C ALA A 112 8.87 19.62 5.00
N VAL A 113 10.21 19.66 5.06
CA VAL A 113 11.04 18.53 4.61
C VAL A 113 10.88 17.32 5.54
N GLY A 114 10.69 17.53 6.83
CA GLY A 114 10.39 16.47 7.80
C GLY A 114 9.05 15.78 7.56
N LEU A 115 8.00 16.54 7.25
CA LEU A 115 6.70 16.02 6.84
C LEU A 115 6.81 15.27 5.49
N TYR A 116 7.64 15.74 4.57
CA TYR A 116 7.86 15.03 3.31
C TYR A 116 8.57 13.69 3.55
N LEU A 117 9.61 13.68 4.39
CA LEU A 117 10.25 12.43 4.83
C LEU A 117 9.23 11.48 5.47
N ALA A 118 8.33 12.00 6.29
CA ALA A 118 7.27 11.20 6.88
C ALA A 118 6.29 10.65 5.83
N ALA A 119 5.91 11.43 4.82
CA ALA A 119 5.11 10.98 3.70
C ALA A 119 5.81 9.82 2.96
N GLU A 120 7.10 9.99 2.67
CA GLU A 120 7.94 8.98 2.02
C GLU A 120 8.11 7.72 2.85
N VAL A 121 8.15 7.83 4.19
CA VAL A 121 8.36 6.68 5.08
C VAL A 121 7.09 5.94 5.44
N THR A 122 6.10 6.69 5.88
CA THR A 122 4.83 6.12 6.35
C THR A 122 3.86 5.86 5.22
N ARG A 123 4.12 6.42 4.03
CA ARG A 123 3.21 6.32 2.88
C ARG A 123 1.84 6.91 3.20
N LYS A 124 1.81 7.99 3.99
CA LYS A 124 0.58 8.71 4.36
C LYS A 124 0.55 10.08 3.68
N GLU A 125 -0.52 10.34 2.94
CA GLU A 125 -0.73 11.57 2.19
C GLU A 125 -1.03 12.79 3.05
N ASP A 126 -1.64 12.60 4.21
CA ASP A 126 -1.98 13.70 5.12
C ASP A 126 -0.76 14.57 5.42
N PHE A 127 0.43 13.96 5.37
CA PHE A 127 1.68 14.68 5.48
C PHE A 127 1.95 15.60 4.30
N LEU A 128 1.64 15.25 3.04
CA LEU A 128 1.86 16.12 1.86
C LEU A 128 1.06 17.43 1.93
N TYR A 129 -0.17 17.40 2.44
CA TYR A 129 -0.93 18.62 2.71
C TYR A 129 -0.28 19.45 3.82
N GLY A 130 0.25 18.80 4.86
CA GLY A 130 1.08 19.44 5.87
C GLY A 130 2.38 20.02 5.30
N VAL A 131 3.02 19.35 4.34
CA VAL A 131 4.19 19.85 3.61
C VAL A 131 3.81 21.14 2.89
N LYS A 132 2.72 21.12 2.12
CA LYS A 132 2.24 22.30 1.39
C LYS A 132 1.98 23.48 2.32
N ALA A 133 1.23 23.28 3.41
CA ALA A 133 0.97 24.33 4.39
C ALA A 133 2.26 24.88 5.01
N ALA A 134 3.23 24.02 5.34
CA ALA A 134 4.52 24.44 5.86
C ALA A 134 5.39 25.19 4.83
N LEU A 135 5.32 24.82 3.55
CA LEU A 135 6.00 25.56 2.46
C LEU A 135 5.35 26.92 2.22
N GLU A 136 4.02 27.02 2.28
CA GLU A 136 3.30 28.29 2.20
C GLU A 136 3.70 29.22 3.35
N GLU A 137 3.81 28.70 4.58
CA GLU A 137 4.37 29.43 5.74
C GLU A 137 5.82 29.88 5.51
N CYS A 138 6.66 29.10 4.81
CA CYS A 138 8.02 29.55 4.46
C CYS A 138 8.01 30.77 3.54
N THR A 139 7.09 30.77 2.57
CA THR A 139 6.96 31.85 1.58
C THR A 139 6.23 33.08 2.14
N ALA A 140 5.51 32.92 3.24
CA ALA A 140 4.77 33.99 3.90
C ALA A 140 5.63 34.68 4.97
N GLY A 141 5.83 35.99 4.84
CA GLY A 141 6.41 36.82 5.89
C GLY A 141 7.92 36.67 6.07
N ASP A 142 8.38 36.85 7.31
CA ASP A 142 9.81 37.00 7.67
C ASP A 142 10.61 35.70 7.57
N ALA A 143 9.95 34.54 7.47
CA ALA A 143 10.62 33.24 7.33
C ALA A 143 11.43 33.14 6.03
N ALA A 144 10.97 33.77 4.94
CA ALA A 144 11.68 33.81 3.68
C ALA A 144 12.95 34.69 3.75
N ALA A 145 12.95 35.73 4.58
CA ALA A 145 14.01 36.74 4.62
C ALA A 145 15.33 36.25 5.26
N GLY A 146 15.33 35.06 5.86
CA GLY A 146 16.47 34.45 6.54
C GLY A 146 17.06 33.22 5.85
N LEU A 147 16.59 32.85 4.65
CA LEU A 147 17.08 31.67 3.94
C LEU A 147 18.43 31.96 3.27
N ASP A 148 19.39 31.07 3.45
CA ASP A 148 20.58 31.03 2.60
C ASP A 148 20.28 30.37 1.24
N GLU A 149 21.22 30.51 0.29
CA GLU A 149 21.12 30.00 -1.08
C GLU A 149 20.79 28.49 -1.13
N TYR A 150 21.34 27.70 -0.20
CA TYR A 150 21.06 26.27 -0.14
C TYR A 150 19.62 26.01 0.30
N SER A 151 19.18 26.68 1.36
CA SER A 151 17.83 26.56 1.91
C SER A 151 16.76 27.05 0.93
N GLU A 152 17.02 28.12 0.17
CA GLU A 152 16.17 28.57 -0.95
C GLU A 152 16.08 27.51 -2.06
N GLY A 153 17.21 26.87 -2.39
CA GLY A 153 17.26 25.77 -3.35
C GLY A 153 16.39 24.58 -2.93
N VAL A 154 16.46 24.20 -1.64
CA VAL A 154 15.61 23.16 -1.04
C VAL A 154 14.14 23.55 -1.10
N LEU A 155 13.78 24.76 -0.67
CA LEU A 155 12.40 25.28 -0.73
C LEU A 155 11.83 25.16 -2.15
N LYS A 156 12.57 25.63 -3.16
CA LYS A 156 12.14 25.59 -4.56
C LYS A 156 11.96 24.17 -5.08
N LYS A 157 12.90 23.27 -4.74
CA LYS A 157 12.85 21.85 -5.12
C LYS A 157 11.61 21.17 -4.55
N PHE A 158 11.43 21.23 -3.23
CA PHE A 158 10.31 20.57 -2.56
C PHE A 158 8.96 21.19 -2.92
N GLY A 159 8.88 22.52 -3.07
CA GLY A 159 7.68 23.18 -3.58
C GLY A 159 7.26 22.63 -4.93
N CYS A 160 8.20 22.53 -5.87
CA CYS A 160 7.90 21.97 -7.19
C CYS A 160 7.48 20.50 -7.13
N GLU A 161 8.17 19.66 -6.35
CA GLU A 161 7.83 18.24 -6.21
C GLU A 161 6.45 18.01 -5.60
N VAL A 162 6.11 18.74 -4.53
CA VAL A 162 4.84 18.62 -3.81
C VAL A 162 3.68 19.17 -4.63
N ASP A 163 3.84 20.36 -5.23
CA ASP A 163 2.81 20.93 -6.10
C ASP A 163 2.56 20.03 -7.31
N THR A 164 3.61 19.47 -7.89
CA THR A 164 3.49 18.50 -8.99
C THR A 164 2.70 17.29 -8.53
N ALA A 165 3.07 16.68 -7.38
CA ALA A 165 2.38 15.52 -6.84
C ALA A 165 0.89 15.80 -6.59
N LEU A 166 0.56 16.87 -5.86
CA LEU A 166 -0.81 17.24 -5.55
C LEU A 166 -1.60 17.62 -6.82
N PHE A 167 -0.99 18.36 -7.75
CA PHE A 167 -1.61 18.71 -9.03
C PHE A 167 -2.00 17.48 -9.84
N TRP A 168 -1.09 16.50 -9.99
CA TRP A 168 -1.38 15.26 -10.72
C TRP A 168 -2.54 14.49 -10.11
N CYS A 169 -2.66 14.55 -8.79
CA CYS A 169 -3.69 13.85 -8.07
C CYS A 169 -5.04 14.59 -8.21
N ASP A 170 -5.07 15.91 -8.06
CA ASP A 170 -6.29 16.74 -8.22
C ASP A 170 -6.78 16.80 -9.67
N GLU A 171 -5.88 16.94 -10.65
CA GLU A 171 -6.24 16.89 -12.07
C GLU A 171 -6.76 15.50 -12.44
N GLY A 172 -6.12 14.45 -11.92
CA GLY A 172 -6.57 13.09 -12.15
C GLY A 172 -7.96 12.82 -11.54
N ALA A 173 -8.21 13.28 -10.32
CA ALA A 173 -9.52 13.17 -9.68
C ALA A 173 -10.60 13.95 -10.46
N ARG A 174 -10.32 15.20 -10.84
CA ARG A 174 -11.24 16.00 -11.70
C ARG A 174 -11.56 15.30 -13.01
N LYS A 175 -10.56 14.71 -13.66
CA LYS A 175 -10.75 13.96 -14.91
C LYS A 175 -11.60 12.70 -14.69
N ALA A 176 -11.39 11.97 -13.60
CA ALA A 176 -12.23 10.81 -13.28
C ALA A 176 -13.69 11.23 -13.04
N SER A 177 -13.93 12.31 -12.28
CA SER A 177 -15.27 12.87 -12.08
C SER A 177 -15.91 13.32 -13.39
N ASP A 178 -15.19 14.02 -14.27
CA ASP A 178 -15.72 14.44 -15.58
C ASP A 178 -16.09 13.25 -16.48
N LEU A 179 -15.26 12.19 -16.50
CA LEU A 179 -15.58 10.94 -17.22
C LEU A 179 -16.84 10.26 -16.64
N TRP A 180 -17.01 10.28 -15.32
CA TRP A 180 -18.18 9.74 -14.64
C TRP A 180 -19.44 10.52 -15.00
N GLU A 181 -19.42 11.85 -14.86
CA GLU A 181 -20.56 12.73 -15.15
C GLU A 181 -21.02 12.65 -16.61
N ARG A 182 -20.09 12.40 -17.53
CA ARG A 182 -20.39 12.21 -18.96
C ARG A 182 -20.84 10.79 -19.33
N GLY A 183 -20.95 9.87 -18.38
CA GLY A 183 -21.30 8.47 -18.65
C GLY A 183 -20.23 7.71 -19.44
N GLN A 184 -18.98 8.17 -19.47
CA GLN A 184 -17.88 7.55 -20.21
C GLN A 184 -17.27 6.38 -19.43
N ILE A 185 -18.07 5.34 -19.16
CA ILE A 185 -17.75 4.28 -18.21
C ILE A 185 -16.48 3.50 -18.59
N LYS A 186 -16.31 3.15 -19.86
CA LYS A 186 -15.11 2.43 -20.33
C LYS A 186 -13.85 3.26 -20.16
N GLN A 187 -13.92 4.55 -20.50
CA GLN A 187 -12.80 5.49 -20.37
C GLN A 187 -12.45 5.70 -18.90
N LEU A 188 -13.45 5.87 -18.03
CA LEU A 188 -13.24 5.96 -16.59
C LEU A 188 -12.60 4.70 -16.02
N ARG A 189 -13.06 3.51 -16.44
CA ARG A 189 -12.51 2.22 -16.03
C ARG A 189 -11.02 2.12 -16.38
N ASN A 190 -10.68 2.35 -17.65
CA ASN A 190 -9.30 2.31 -18.15
C ASN A 190 -8.42 3.37 -17.47
N PHE A 191 -8.95 4.58 -17.30
CA PHE A 191 -8.24 5.67 -16.64
C PHE A 191 -7.94 5.34 -15.17
N SER A 192 -8.91 4.80 -14.45
CA SER A 192 -8.75 4.38 -13.05
C SER A 192 -7.72 3.25 -12.94
N MET A 193 -7.77 2.23 -13.80
CA MET A 193 -6.76 1.16 -13.85
C MET A 193 -5.36 1.72 -14.09
N SER A 194 -5.22 2.65 -15.04
CA SER A 194 -3.94 3.29 -15.32
C SER A 194 -3.43 4.05 -14.11
N ARG A 195 -4.29 4.83 -13.44
CA ARG A 195 -3.91 5.59 -12.25
C ARG A 195 -3.53 4.68 -11.09
N ILE A 196 -4.30 3.63 -10.82
CA ILE A 196 -3.97 2.63 -9.79
C ILE A 196 -2.58 2.01 -10.02
N ARG A 197 -2.22 1.71 -11.28
CA ARG A 197 -0.90 1.14 -11.62
C ARG A 197 0.26 2.12 -11.50
N THR A 198 0.02 3.40 -11.82
CA THR A 198 1.08 4.41 -11.88
C THR A 198 1.13 5.31 -10.66
N LEU A 199 0.20 5.17 -9.73
CA LEU A 199 0.20 5.95 -8.51
C LEU A 199 1.46 5.65 -7.70
N PRO A 200 2.24 6.68 -7.33
CA PRO A 200 3.31 6.52 -6.36
C PRO A 200 2.83 5.82 -5.08
N PRO A 201 3.65 4.94 -4.48
CA PRO A 201 3.39 4.41 -3.16
C PRO A 201 3.15 5.54 -2.16
N GLY A 202 2.20 5.35 -1.25
CA GLY A 202 1.86 6.35 -0.24
C GLY A 202 0.83 7.38 -0.63
N LEU A 203 0.33 7.29 -1.86
CA LEU A 203 -0.90 7.96 -2.26
C LEU A 203 -2.14 7.08 -2.01
N ASN A 204 -2.38 6.69 -0.75
CA ASN A 204 -3.47 5.80 -0.38
C ASN A 204 -4.87 6.40 -0.62
N TYR A 205 -5.07 7.70 -0.39
CA TYR A 205 -6.36 8.36 -0.57
C TYR A 205 -6.73 8.39 -2.06
N TYR A 206 -5.80 8.76 -2.93
CA TYR A 206 -6.07 8.74 -4.36
C TYR A 206 -6.19 7.31 -4.90
N LEU A 207 -5.41 6.36 -4.38
CA LEU A 207 -5.55 4.95 -4.72
C LEU A 207 -6.95 4.43 -4.41
N GLU A 208 -7.46 4.75 -3.22
CA GLU A 208 -8.83 4.47 -2.80
C GLU A 208 -9.87 5.16 -3.67
N TYR A 209 -9.67 6.45 -3.99
CA TYR A 209 -10.55 7.19 -4.89
C TYR A 209 -10.64 6.51 -6.26
N TYR A 210 -9.51 6.17 -6.88
CA TYR A 210 -9.50 5.49 -8.18
C TYR A 210 -10.03 4.06 -8.10
N LEU A 211 -9.77 3.34 -7.00
CA LEU A 211 -10.34 2.01 -6.77
C LEU A 211 -11.87 2.09 -6.60
N GLY A 212 -12.36 3.10 -5.91
CA GLY A 212 -13.78 3.41 -5.78
C GLY A 212 -14.42 3.76 -7.12
N MET A 213 -13.80 4.65 -7.91
CA MET A 213 -14.25 4.98 -9.26
C MET A 213 -14.27 3.76 -10.18
N TYR A 214 -13.21 2.95 -10.15
CA TYR A 214 -13.13 1.68 -10.85
C TYR A 214 -14.28 0.74 -10.45
N MET A 215 -14.52 0.55 -9.15
CA MET A 215 -15.61 -0.28 -8.65
C MET A 215 -17.00 0.22 -9.07
N ARG A 216 -17.22 1.55 -9.02
CA ARG A 216 -18.47 2.18 -9.45
C ARG A 216 -18.80 1.86 -10.91
N THR A 217 -17.80 1.67 -11.78
CA THR A 217 -18.02 1.25 -13.18
C THR A 217 -18.67 -0.12 -13.36
N PHE A 218 -18.83 -0.89 -12.27
CA PHE A 218 -19.51 -2.20 -12.24
C PHE A 218 -20.80 -2.20 -11.42
N HIS A 219 -21.18 -1.09 -10.77
CA HIS A 219 -22.45 -0.94 -10.05
C HIS A 219 -23.57 -0.40 -10.92
N ILE A 220 -23.19 0.24 -12.02
CA ILE A 220 -24.13 0.80 -12.95
C ILE A 220 -24.72 -0.35 -13.78
N ASP A 221 -25.94 -0.77 -13.45
CA ASP A 221 -26.80 -1.66 -14.26
C ASP A 221 -27.24 -0.92 -15.53
N PHE A 222 -26.31 -0.47 -16.37
CA PHE A 222 -26.67 0.23 -17.60
C PHE A 222 -26.77 -0.74 -18.76
N GLU A 223 -27.91 -0.63 -19.43
CA GLU A 223 -28.21 -1.10 -20.78
C GLU A 223 -27.15 -0.59 -21.81
N GLU A 224 -26.35 0.42 -21.45
CA GLU A 224 -25.26 1.00 -22.24
C GLU A 224 -23.94 0.22 -22.15
N GLY A 225 -23.95 -1.04 -22.60
CA GLY A 225 -22.90 -1.58 -23.48
C GLY A 225 -21.41 -1.52 -23.08
N CYS A 226 -21.03 -1.34 -21.80
CA CYS A 226 -19.63 -1.47 -21.36
C CYS A 226 -19.40 -2.81 -20.66
N PRO A 227 -19.27 -3.92 -21.42
CA PRO A 227 -19.15 -5.25 -20.86
C PRO A 227 -17.96 -5.33 -19.91
N THR A 228 -18.15 -6.07 -18.83
CA THR A 228 -17.03 -6.50 -17.98
C THR A 228 -16.19 -7.49 -18.78
N THR A 229 -14.86 -7.35 -18.72
CA THR A 229 -13.93 -8.15 -19.49
C THR A 229 -13.03 -9.00 -18.59
N VAL A 230 -12.39 -10.03 -19.15
CA VAL A 230 -11.38 -10.82 -18.44
C VAL A 230 -10.18 -9.95 -18.02
N GLN A 231 -9.85 -8.91 -18.79
CA GLN A 231 -8.77 -7.97 -18.45
C GLN A 231 -9.09 -7.18 -17.16
N ASP A 232 -10.37 -6.85 -16.94
CA ASP A 232 -10.81 -6.21 -15.69
C ASP A 232 -10.57 -7.14 -14.50
N GLU A 233 -10.92 -8.42 -14.65
CA GLU A 233 -10.70 -9.46 -13.64
C GLU A 233 -9.21 -9.69 -13.35
N GLU A 234 -8.39 -9.85 -14.39
CA GLU A 234 -6.95 -10.07 -14.28
C GLU A 234 -6.27 -8.94 -13.52
N PHE A 235 -6.56 -7.68 -13.90
CA PHE A 235 -6.03 -6.50 -13.24
C PHE A 235 -6.35 -6.46 -11.76
N ILE A 236 -7.63 -6.64 -11.39
CA ILE A 236 -8.03 -6.50 -10.00
C ILE A 236 -7.56 -7.68 -9.14
N VAL A 237 -7.43 -8.88 -9.73
CA VAL A 237 -6.88 -10.06 -9.06
C VAL A 237 -5.38 -9.89 -8.83
N GLU A 238 -4.65 -9.35 -9.80
CA GLU A 238 -3.24 -8.99 -9.66
C GLU A 238 -3.06 -7.99 -8.51
N PHE A 239 -3.81 -6.89 -8.54
CA PHE A 239 -3.79 -5.87 -7.47
C PHE A 239 -4.13 -6.46 -6.09
N ALA A 240 -5.15 -7.31 -5.99
CA ALA A 240 -5.54 -7.94 -4.74
C ALA A 240 -4.46 -8.91 -4.18
N ARG A 241 -3.54 -9.40 -5.02
CA ARG A 241 -2.46 -10.29 -4.61
C ARG A 241 -1.21 -9.53 -4.21
N ASP A 242 -0.95 -8.40 -4.86
CA ASP A 242 0.22 -7.56 -4.63
C ASP A 242 0.39 -7.17 -3.16
N SER A 243 1.46 -7.64 -2.53
CA SER A 243 1.77 -7.42 -1.11
C SER A 243 2.29 -6.02 -0.83
N ARG A 244 2.58 -5.21 -1.85
CA ARG A 244 3.03 -3.82 -1.70
C ARG A 244 1.89 -2.89 -1.30
N HIS A 245 0.65 -3.26 -1.60
CA HIS A 245 -0.53 -2.47 -1.24
C HIS A 245 -1.02 -2.78 0.17
N HIS A 246 -1.65 -1.78 0.79
CA HIS A 246 -2.23 -1.93 2.12
C HIS A 246 -3.28 -3.04 2.16
N MET A 247 -3.40 -3.74 3.29
CA MET A 247 -4.33 -4.87 3.43
C MET A 247 -5.78 -4.47 3.17
N PHE A 248 -6.16 -3.25 3.53
CA PHE A 248 -7.46 -2.65 3.23
C PHE A 248 -7.75 -2.58 1.71
N HIS A 249 -6.85 -1.99 0.90
CA HIS A 249 -7.03 -1.91 -0.56
C HIS A 249 -7.08 -3.28 -1.19
N ARG A 250 -6.25 -4.21 -0.71
CA ARG A 250 -6.25 -5.61 -1.18
C ARG A 250 -7.54 -6.33 -0.83
N ALA A 251 -8.19 -6.00 0.29
CA ALA A 251 -9.50 -6.52 0.66
C ALA A 251 -10.59 -5.97 -0.26
N ILE A 252 -10.61 -4.66 -0.50
CA ILE A 252 -11.52 -3.99 -1.45
C ILE A 252 -11.37 -4.59 -2.85
N ALA A 253 -10.14 -4.73 -3.35
CA ALA A 253 -9.86 -5.33 -4.64
C ALA A 253 -10.26 -6.81 -4.70
N GLY A 254 -10.05 -7.58 -3.63
CA GLY A 254 -10.52 -8.96 -3.54
C GLY A 254 -12.04 -9.08 -3.66
N PHE A 255 -12.77 -8.15 -3.06
CA PHE A 255 -14.22 -8.04 -3.19
C PHE A 255 -14.63 -7.63 -4.62
N CYS A 256 -13.97 -6.63 -5.20
CA CYS A 256 -14.20 -6.21 -6.58
C CYS A 256 -13.94 -7.36 -7.58
N ALA A 257 -12.87 -8.13 -7.39
CA ALA A 257 -12.52 -9.31 -8.17
C ALA A 257 -13.60 -10.40 -8.12
N TRP A 258 -14.23 -10.58 -6.96
CA TRP A 258 -15.36 -11.48 -6.83
C TRP A 258 -16.59 -10.95 -7.58
N LYS A 259 -16.90 -9.66 -7.45
CA LYS A 259 -18.03 -9.05 -8.17
C LYS A 259 -17.87 -9.15 -9.69
N ILE A 260 -16.69 -8.83 -10.21
CA ILE A 260 -16.34 -8.99 -11.63
C ILE A 260 -16.52 -10.44 -12.08
N SER A 261 -16.14 -11.42 -11.26
CA SER A 261 -16.34 -12.84 -11.59
C SER A 261 -17.81 -13.23 -11.78
N ILE A 262 -18.73 -12.59 -11.04
CA ILE A 262 -20.17 -12.77 -11.25
C ILE A 262 -20.60 -12.16 -12.58
N LEU A 263 -20.16 -10.93 -12.87
CA LEU A 263 -20.49 -10.25 -14.13
C LEU A 263 -19.96 -10.98 -15.37
N LEU A 264 -18.89 -11.76 -15.21
CA LEU A 264 -18.35 -12.65 -16.23
C LEU A 264 -19.01 -14.04 -16.28
N ASN A 265 -20.06 -14.29 -15.50
CA ASN A 265 -20.72 -15.59 -15.35
C ASN A 265 -19.78 -16.72 -14.93
N SER A 266 -18.72 -16.41 -14.18
CA SER A 266 -17.74 -17.37 -13.66
C SER A 266 -17.46 -17.07 -12.17
N PRO A 267 -18.46 -17.21 -11.28
CA PRO A 267 -18.32 -16.80 -9.89
C PRO A 267 -17.17 -17.56 -9.21
N VAL A 268 -16.31 -16.82 -8.50
CA VAL A 268 -15.21 -17.38 -7.70
C VAL A 268 -15.40 -17.07 -6.22
N PRO A 269 -16.27 -17.81 -5.49
CA PRO A 269 -16.64 -17.53 -4.10
C PRO A 269 -15.47 -17.36 -3.13
N LYS A 270 -14.38 -18.12 -3.35
CA LYS A 270 -13.18 -18.07 -2.53
C LYS A 270 -12.58 -16.64 -2.45
N ARG A 271 -12.76 -15.82 -3.48
CA ARG A 271 -12.30 -14.42 -3.49
C ARG A 271 -13.05 -13.57 -2.46
N LEU A 272 -14.38 -13.73 -2.35
CA LEU A 272 -15.19 -13.05 -1.35
C LEU A 272 -14.78 -13.46 0.06
N ALA A 273 -14.65 -14.77 0.32
CA ALA A 273 -14.20 -15.27 1.61
C ALA A 273 -12.83 -14.71 2.00
N THR A 274 -11.88 -14.69 1.05
CA THR A 274 -10.54 -14.12 1.27
C THR A 274 -10.60 -12.61 1.55
N ALA A 275 -11.44 -11.86 0.85
CA ALA A 275 -11.65 -10.43 1.10
C ALA A 275 -12.21 -10.16 2.50
N LEU A 276 -13.22 -10.94 2.92
CA LEU A 276 -13.81 -10.83 4.25
C LEU A 276 -12.80 -11.15 5.37
N GLU A 277 -12.02 -12.22 5.22
CA GLU A 277 -10.98 -12.55 6.21
C GLU A 277 -9.91 -11.44 6.29
N ARG A 278 -9.53 -10.85 5.16
CA ARG A 278 -8.64 -9.67 5.16
C ARG A 278 -9.25 -8.51 5.92
N PHE A 279 -10.51 -8.16 5.67
CA PHE A 279 -11.17 -7.08 6.42
C PHE A 279 -11.19 -7.35 7.93
N LYS A 280 -11.50 -8.58 8.35
CA LYS A 280 -11.51 -8.96 9.78
C LYS A 280 -10.13 -8.88 10.43
N SER A 281 -9.06 -9.06 9.65
CA SER A 281 -7.68 -9.00 10.16
C SER A 281 -7.14 -7.57 10.31
N ILE A 282 -7.84 -6.55 9.81
CA ILE A 282 -7.42 -5.15 9.99
C ILE A 282 -7.86 -4.67 11.39
N PRO A 283 -6.95 -4.17 12.23
CA PRO A 283 -7.29 -3.57 13.52
C PRO A 283 -8.33 -2.47 13.39
N ARG A 284 -9.23 -2.37 14.38
CA ARG A 284 -10.34 -1.41 14.34
C ARG A 284 -9.85 0.03 14.38
N GLU A 285 -8.75 0.28 15.05
CA GLU A 285 -8.10 1.59 15.18
C GLU A 285 -7.52 2.05 13.85
N GLU A 286 -6.89 1.13 13.12
CA GLU A 286 -6.35 1.38 11.77
C GLU A 286 -7.48 1.70 10.80
N LEU A 287 -8.53 0.86 10.82
CA LEU A 287 -9.78 1.12 10.14
C LEU A 287 -10.26 2.54 10.47
N GLN A 288 -10.47 2.90 11.74
CA GLN A 288 -10.98 4.23 12.11
C GLN A 288 -10.15 5.39 11.53
N SER A 289 -8.81 5.30 11.55
CA SER A 289 -7.95 6.33 10.96
C SER A 289 -8.07 6.44 9.43
N THR A 290 -8.29 5.32 8.75
CA THR A 290 -8.56 5.28 7.30
C THR A 290 -10.02 5.63 6.96
N ILE A 291 -10.96 5.42 7.89
CA ILE A 291 -12.43 5.45 7.70
C ILE A 291 -13.00 6.87 7.51
N TRP A 292 -12.41 7.92 8.09
CA TRP A 292 -13.06 9.26 8.13
C TRP A 292 -13.31 9.89 6.75
N GLY A 293 -12.54 9.54 5.71
CA GLY A 293 -12.80 9.94 4.32
C GLY A 293 -13.83 9.09 3.56
N TYR A 294 -14.33 8.01 4.17
CA TYR A 294 -15.00 6.90 3.48
C TYR A 294 -16.33 6.49 4.09
N MET A 295 -16.94 7.33 4.91
CA MET A 295 -18.25 7.05 5.51
C MET A 295 -19.24 6.49 4.49
N ASP A 296 -19.27 6.98 3.25
CA ASP A 296 -20.15 6.43 2.18
C ASP A 296 -19.73 5.04 1.69
N VAL A 297 -18.43 4.78 1.49
CA VAL A 297 -17.92 3.47 1.02
C VAL A 297 -18.01 2.43 2.12
N ILE A 298 -17.85 2.85 3.38
CA ILE A 298 -17.99 2.01 4.56
C ILE A 298 -19.44 1.82 4.93
N GLU A 299 -20.32 2.83 4.85
CA GLU A 299 -21.77 2.60 4.95
C GLU A 299 -22.23 1.70 3.80
N THR A 300 -21.65 1.84 2.61
CA THR A 300 -21.93 0.92 1.51
C THR A 300 -21.37 -0.47 1.81
N LEU A 301 -20.16 -0.61 2.38
CA LEU A 301 -19.53 -1.87 2.78
C LEU A 301 -20.15 -2.49 4.04
N ASP A 302 -20.71 -1.70 4.94
CA ASP A 302 -21.29 -2.09 6.23
C ASP A 302 -22.78 -2.34 6.07
N SER A 303 -23.50 -1.53 5.27
CA SER A 303 -24.82 -1.91 4.74
C SER A 303 -24.70 -3.10 3.82
N ALA A 304 -23.62 -3.19 3.04
CA ALA A 304 -23.31 -4.39 2.30
C ALA A 304 -23.06 -5.54 3.28
N ILE A 305 -22.11 -5.51 4.18
CA ILE A 305 -21.74 -6.70 4.95
C ILE A 305 -22.80 -7.01 6.04
N TYR A 306 -23.39 -6.01 6.67
CA TYR A 306 -24.20 -6.08 7.90
C TYR A 306 -25.60 -5.42 7.85
N GLY A 307 -26.00 -4.80 6.73
CA GLY A 307 -27.28 -4.10 6.61
C GLY A 307 -28.52 -5.00 6.76
N LYS A 308 -29.54 -4.53 7.49
CA LYS A 308 -30.74 -5.32 7.87
C LYS A 308 -31.73 -5.61 6.74
N THR A 309 -31.68 -4.88 5.62
CA THR A 309 -32.66 -4.99 4.53
C THR A 309 -32.13 -5.77 3.33
N VAL A 310 -30.83 -5.70 3.01
CA VAL A 310 -30.16 -6.48 1.95
C VAL A 310 -28.66 -6.70 2.29
N GLY A 311 -28.34 -7.11 3.51
CA GLY A 311 -26.95 -7.42 3.87
C GLY A 311 -26.44 -8.59 3.05
N TRP A 312 -25.25 -8.49 2.47
CA TRP A 312 -24.44 -9.58 1.95
C TRP A 312 -24.31 -10.73 2.92
N VAL A 313 -24.44 -10.61 4.24
CA VAL A 313 -24.64 -11.81 5.08
C VAL A 313 -25.94 -12.54 4.68
N VAL A 314 -27.05 -11.84 4.46
CA VAL A 314 -28.33 -12.40 3.95
C VAL A 314 -28.23 -12.81 2.46
N LEU A 315 -27.44 -12.11 1.65
CA LEU A 315 -27.23 -12.42 0.22
C LEU A 315 -26.22 -13.56 0.02
N ILE A 316 -25.20 -13.68 0.87
CA ILE A 316 -24.28 -14.82 1.03
C ILE A 316 -25.04 -15.98 1.63
N GLU A 317 -25.91 -15.79 2.62
CA GLU A 317 -26.77 -16.85 3.14
C GLU A 317 -27.80 -17.29 2.11
N SER A 318 -28.38 -16.38 1.32
CA SER A 318 -29.29 -16.71 0.21
C SER A 318 -28.56 -17.34 -0.97
N ALA A 319 -27.36 -16.87 -1.32
CA ALA A 319 -26.50 -17.46 -2.34
C ALA A 319 -25.97 -18.83 -1.87
N ALA A 320 -25.54 -18.96 -0.62
CA ALA A 320 -25.20 -20.23 0.02
C ALA A 320 -26.43 -21.10 0.30
N LYS A 321 -27.65 -20.63 0.05
CA LYS A 321 -28.90 -21.41 -0.02
C LYS A 321 -29.35 -21.64 -1.47
N SER A 322 -28.74 -20.96 -2.46
CA SER A 322 -28.99 -21.19 -3.88
C SER A 322 -28.36 -22.52 -4.28
N PRO A 323 -29.12 -23.48 -4.86
CA PRO A 323 -28.61 -24.80 -5.20
C PRO A 323 -27.37 -24.77 -6.12
N SER A 324 -27.33 -23.85 -7.08
CA SER A 324 -26.22 -23.71 -8.03
C SER A 324 -24.92 -23.19 -7.41
N ILE A 325 -25.04 -22.52 -6.26
CA ILE A 325 -23.93 -21.94 -5.53
C ILE A 325 -23.50 -22.88 -4.40
N GLN A 326 -24.42 -23.59 -3.73
CA GLN A 326 -24.11 -24.65 -2.75
C GLN A 326 -23.22 -25.76 -3.31
N GLU A 327 -23.45 -26.17 -4.57
CA GLU A 327 -22.60 -27.17 -5.24
C GLU A 327 -21.14 -26.70 -5.41
N ASN A 328 -20.91 -25.38 -5.48
CA ASN A 328 -19.58 -24.76 -5.59
C ASN A 328 -19.03 -24.17 -4.27
N TRP A 329 -19.87 -23.99 -3.25
CA TRP A 329 -19.53 -23.36 -1.95
C TRP A 329 -19.19 -24.32 -0.83
N SER A 330 -19.53 -25.60 -0.98
CA SER A 330 -19.02 -26.62 -0.06
C SER A 330 -17.52 -26.74 -0.28
N GLY A 331 -16.75 -25.88 0.40
CA GLY A 331 -15.29 -25.85 0.37
C GLY A 331 -14.80 -27.29 0.39
N HIS A 332 -14.25 -27.75 -0.74
CA HIS A 332 -14.10 -29.18 -0.92
C HIS A 332 -13.14 -29.69 0.14
N SER A 333 -13.64 -30.59 0.99
CA SER A 333 -12.81 -31.29 1.94
C SER A 333 -12.13 -32.46 1.23
N CYS A 334 -10.96 -32.84 1.71
CA CYS A 334 -10.27 -33.97 1.14
C CYS A 334 -11.08 -35.23 1.44
N ALA A 335 -11.60 -35.88 0.40
CA ALA A 335 -12.46 -37.06 0.59
C ALA A 335 -11.74 -38.27 1.23
N GLY A 336 -10.41 -38.28 1.25
CA GLY A 336 -9.63 -39.36 1.88
C GLY A 336 -9.29 -39.14 3.36
N CYS A 337 -9.14 -37.90 3.81
CA CYS A 337 -8.75 -37.60 5.20
C CYS A 337 -9.77 -36.79 5.99
N SER A 338 -10.67 -36.07 5.32
CA SER A 338 -11.67 -35.16 5.90
C SER A 338 -11.12 -34.01 6.77
N THR A 339 -9.84 -34.04 7.14
CA THR A 339 -9.17 -33.03 7.98
C THR A 339 -8.74 -31.78 7.21
N HIS A 340 -8.35 -31.93 5.94
CA HIS A 340 -7.94 -30.80 5.11
C HIS A 340 -9.15 -30.24 4.37
N SER A 341 -9.44 -28.96 4.59
CA SER A 341 -10.39 -28.18 3.81
C SER A 341 -9.64 -27.15 2.95
N ILE A 342 -10.22 -26.77 1.81
CA ILE A 342 -9.66 -25.77 0.86
C ILE A 342 -9.38 -24.39 1.51
N HIS A 343 -9.81 -24.17 2.75
CA HIS A 343 -9.52 -22.98 3.53
C HIS A 343 -8.07 -22.92 4.06
N SER A 344 -7.33 -24.03 4.12
CA SER A 344 -5.89 -23.97 4.43
C SER A 344 -5.11 -23.50 3.20
N THR A 345 -4.39 -22.39 3.34
CA THR A 345 -3.78 -21.59 2.28
C THR A 345 -2.63 -22.22 1.49
N GLU A 346 -2.33 -23.51 1.63
CA GLU A 346 -1.22 -24.15 0.94
C GLU A 346 -1.62 -25.49 0.30
N GLY A 347 -1.52 -25.56 -1.03
CA GLY A 347 -1.71 -26.78 -1.82
C GLY A 347 -2.99 -26.82 -2.65
N SER A 348 -2.86 -26.85 -3.98
CA SER A 348 -3.97 -27.10 -4.89
C SER A 348 -4.49 -28.53 -4.69
N PHE A 349 -5.72 -28.70 -4.22
CA PHE A 349 -6.35 -30.02 -4.15
C PHE A 349 -6.42 -30.63 -5.56
N LYS A 350 -6.09 -31.92 -5.67
CA LYS A 350 -6.20 -32.68 -6.91
C LYS A 350 -7.62 -33.19 -7.08
N LYS A 351 -8.20 -33.01 -8.26
CA LYS A 351 -9.49 -33.62 -8.63
C LYS A 351 -9.29 -35.08 -9.02
N CYS A 352 -10.28 -35.93 -8.76
CA CYS A 352 -10.33 -37.26 -9.37
C CYS A 352 -10.30 -37.10 -10.90
N SER A 353 -9.30 -37.70 -11.56
CA SER A 353 -9.15 -37.57 -13.02
C SER A 353 -10.31 -38.16 -13.81
N LYS A 354 -11.07 -39.09 -13.21
CA LYS A 354 -12.21 -39.75 -13.84
C LYS A 354 -13.52 -38.98 -13.67
N CYS A 355 -14.01 -38.81 -12.44
CA CYS A 355 -15.31 -38.18 -12.21
C CYS A 355 -15.27 -36.66 -12.01
N GLN A 356 -14.09 -36.08 -11.78
CA GLN A 356 -13.89 -34.65 -11.46
C GLN A 356 -14.63 -34.13 -10.20
N GLY A 357 -15.51 -34.93 -9.59
CA GLY A 357 -16.39 -34.55 -8.46
C GLY A 357 -15.87 -34.88 -7.07
N ARG A 358 -14.65 -35.42 -6.93
CA ARG A 358 -13.97 -35.66 -5.63
C ARG A 358 -12.61 -34.96 -5.61
N TYR A 359 -12.25 -34.43 -4.44
CA TYR A 359 -11.05 -33.61 -4.23
C TYR A 359 -10.13 -34.23 -3.18
N TYR A 360 -8.82 -34.13 -3.39
CA TYR A 360 -7.81 -34.75 -2.54
C TYR A 360 -6.62 -33.83 -2.30
N CYS A 361 -6.16 -33.71 -1.04
CA CYS A 361 -4.93 -32.97 -0.75
C CYS A 361 -3.67 -33.71 -1.24
N SER A 362 -3.75 -35.02 -1.48
CA SER A 362 -2.65 -35.85 -1.97
C SER A 362 -3.15 -37.06 -2.74
N SER A 363 -2.27 -37.67 -3.55
CA SER A 363 -2.53 -38.96 -4.21
C SER A 363 -2.75 -40.10 -3.22
N SER A 364 -2.16 -40.04 -2.02
CA SER A 364 -2.41 -41.02 -0.97
C SER A 364 -3.84 -40.95 -0.45
N CYS A 365 -4.41 -39.75 -0.29
CA CYS A 365 -5.82 -39.58 0.07
C CYS A 365 -6.77 -40.05 -1.02
N GLN A 366 -6.42 -39.83 -2.30
CA GLN A 366 -7.19 -40.38 -3.43
C GLN A 366 -7.23 -41.92 -3.40
N LEU A 367 -6.07 -42.56 -3.19
CA LEU A 367 -6.00 -44.01 -3.10
C LEU A 367 -6.79 -44.56 -1.90
N LYS A 368 -6.79 -43.83 -0.78
CA LYS A 368 -7.55 -44.19 0.42
C LYS A 368 -9.06 -44.15 0.18
N ASP A 369 -9.59 -43.05 -0.39
CA ASP A 369 -11.02 -42.96 -0.75
C ASP A 369 -11.41 -43.98 -1.84
N TRP A 370 -10.48 -44.24 -2.80
CA TRP A 370 -10.66 -45.27 -3.82
C TRP A 370 -10.90 -46.66 -3.22
N LYS A 371 -10.08 -47.04 -2.23
CA LYS A 371 -10.24 -48.31 -1.48
C LYS A 371 -11.47 -48.31 -0.59
N ALA A 372 -11.85 -47.16 -0.03
CA ALA A 372 -13.01 -47.02 0.86
C ALA A 372 -14.36 -47.13 0.14
N GLY A 373 -14.38 -47.04 -1.19
CA GLY A 373 -15.58 -47.32 -1.98
C GLY A 373 -15.82 -46.36 -3.14
N HIS A 374 -15.04 -45.28 -3.26
CA HIS A 374 -15.21 -44.33 -4.38
C HIS A 374 -15.11 -45.02 -5.75
N LYS A 375 -14.31 -46.09 -5.87
CA LYS A 375 -14.19 -46.87 -7.11
C LYS A 375 -15.52 -47.41 -7.66
N TYR A 376 -16.51 -47.65 -6.79
CA TYR A 376 -17.82 -48.17 -7.19
C TYR A 376 -18.80 -47.06 -7.57
N SER A 377 -18.60 -45.84 -7.06
CA SER A 377 -19.45 -44.67 -7.33
C SER A 377 -18.83 -43.65 -8.27
N CYS A 378 -17.60 -43.89 -8.74
CA CYS A 378 -16.87 -43.02 -9.66
C CYS A 378 -17.43 -43.17 -11.09
N MET A 379 -18.51 -42.43 -11.36
CA MET A 379 -19.10 -42.26 -12.69
C MET A 379 -18.44 -41.07 -13.39
N SER A 380 -18.10 -41.27 -14.66
CA SER A 380 -17.45 -40.30 -15.55
C SER A 380 -18.46 -39.36 -16.18
#